data_AF-A0A519NHY5-F1
#
_entry.id   AF-A0A519NHY5-F1
#
_cell.length_a   1.000
_cell.length_b   1.000
_cell.length_c   1.000
_cell.angle_alpha   90.00
_cell.angle_beta   90.00
_cell.angle_gamma   90.00
#
_symmetry.space_group_name_H-M   'P 1'
#
loop_
_entity.id
_entity.type
_entity.pdbx_description
1 polymer ?
#
loop_
_entity_poly.entity_id
_entity_poly.type
_entity_poly.pdbx_seq_one_letter_code
_entity_poly.pdbx_strand_id
1 'polypeptide(L)'
;MELYSLLLVLFAIGGLATFKVCRNTRDLSEMKKHWTKFAAYFGLVFLQLLLISKSWYLGFALLVSAVGFYEIWKVGKSIRSRAIGLLLFGIFAVGYLWFFDSEAVEMQQFLFISVIVFDGFSQLFGQLFGRTKLFPKISPGKTLEGMAGGFLALSVSALLVGNFLKMELSEALLYGILIGIFSIAGDFLASYYKRQNGVKDFSRLIPGHGGVLDRFDSLIFAAFAGLSLQTLSQFDFGIWNCVGYVLLFLTIFTLAEIGYRSFAIKAEITRKFVHISSGLACLTFPFFLENWLSVLVLCLGFMGLLVASKSFGLLPSVNAIDRKSQGSLVFPIAIFVCFCLFIQRDSYAIFYLPIVILAICDPLAALCGRKWPLGKYKVGAQSKTLLGSLVFFLSCFAILVLSLYFSNIGFTFGLLFHCLMLSAVATIIEAISRNGYDNLTIPCAIIVFVQLSDFPL
;
A
#
# COMPACT_ATOMS: atom_id res chain seq x y z
N MET A 1 -33.29 -6.48 -6.30
CA MET A 1 -33.50 -6.72 -7.75
C MET A 1 -32.41 -6.06 -8.60
N GLU A 2 -31.91 -4.88 -8.24
CA GLU A 2 -30.95 -4.11 -9.04
C GLU A 2 -29.60 -4.82 -9.24
N LEU A 3 -29.09 -5.52 -8.23
CA LEU A 3 -27.84 -6.27 -8.29
C LEU A 3 -27.84 -7.40 -9.34
N TYR A 4 -28.93 -8.17 -9.37
CA TYR A 4 -29.09 -9.28 -10.32
C TYR A 4 -29.23 -8.75 -11.75
N SER A 5 -29.91 -7.62 -11.94
CA SER A 5 -29.98 -6.95 -13.24
C SER A 5 -28.62 -6.47 -13.73
N LEU A 6 -27.80 -5.88 -12.86
CA LEU A 6 -26.41 -5.50 -13.21
C LEU A 6 -25.61 -6.72 -13.68
N LEU A 7 -25.70 -7.84 -12.96
CA LEU A 7 -25.01 -9.07 -13.35
C LEU A 7 -25.50 -9.61 -14.68
N LEU A 8 -26.80 -9.58 -14.95
CA LEU A 8 -27.33 -9.97 -16.26
C LEU A 8 -26.74 -9.10 -17.38
N VAL A 9 -26.58 -7.80 -17.16
CA VAL A 9 -25.91 -6.91 -18.13
C VAL A 9 -24.43 -7.27 -18.30
N LEU A 10 -23.70 -7.51 -17.21
CA LEU A 10 -22.29 -7.91 -17.27
C LEU A 10 -22.10 -9.25 -18.00
N PHE A 11 -22.97 -10.22 -17.73
CA PHE A 11 -22.98 -11.51 -18.44
C PHE A 11 -23.41 -11.37 -19.90
N ALA A 12 -24.34 -10.47 -20.24
CA ALA A 12 -24.66 -10.16 -21.63
C ALA A 12 -23.44 -9.62 -22.39
N ILE A 13 -22.66 -8.71 -21.78
CA ILE A 13 -21.39 -8.22 -22.34
C ILE A 13 -20.40 -9.39 -22.53
N GLY A 14 -20.24 -10.24 -21.51
CA GLY A 14 -19.39 -11.43 -21.60
C GLY A 14 -19.86 -12.44 -22.66
N GLY A 15 -21.18 -12.57 -22.86
CA GLY A 15 -21.79 -13.41 -23.88
C GLY A 15 -21.50 -12.88 -25.29
N LEU A 16 -21.59 -11.57 -25.51
CA LEU A 16 -21.20 -10.93 -26.78
C LEU A 16 -19.71 -11.11 -27.08
N ALA A 17 -18.85 -10.98 -26.07
CA ALA A 17 -17.42 -11.24 -26.21
C ALA A 17 -17.15 -12.72 -26.57
N THR A 18 -17.80 -13.65 -25.86
CA THR A 18 -17.70 -15.09 -26.13
C THR A 18 -18.19 -15.43 -27.53
N PHE A 19 -19.31 -14.83 -27.97
CA PHE A 19 -19.82 -14.97 -29.33
C PHE A 19 -18.80 -14.50 -30.38
N LYS A 20 -18.15 -13.35 -30.16
CA LYS A 20 -17.10 -12.84 -31.06
C LYS A 20 -15.89 -13.77 -31.15
N VAL A 21 -15.47 -14.35 -30.02
CA VAL A 21 -14.38 -15.36 -29.98
C VAL A 21 -14.80 -16.62 -30.74
N CYS A 22 -16.02 -17.12 -30.49
CA CYS A 22 -16.56 -18.29 -31.18
C CYS A 22 -16.70 -18.07 -32.69
N ARG A 23 -17.08 -16.88 -33.14
CA ARG A 23 -17.17 -16.54 -34.58
C ARG A 23 -15.82 -16.67 -35.30
N ASN A 24 -14.72 -16.43 -34.60
CA ASN A 24 -13.37 -16.56 -35.14
C ASN A 24 -12.76 -17.96 -34.95
N THR A 25 -13.46 -18.85 -34.23
CA THR A 25 -13.01 -20.23 -33.95
C THR A 25 -13.57 -21.17 -35.03
N ARG A 26 -12.69 -21.83 -35.78
CA ARG A 26 -13.11 -22.74 -36.89
C ARG A 26 -13.53 -24.13 -36.43
N ASP A 27 -13.12 -24.56 -35.23
CA ASP A 27 -13.45 -25.87 -34.67
C ASP A 27 -14.72 -25.82 -33.80
N LEU A 28 -15.73 -26.60 -34.19
CA LEU A 28 -16.98 -26.81 -33.46
C LEU A 28 -16.76 -27.36 -32.03
N SER A 29 -15.73 -28.17 -31.83
CA SER A 29 -15.40 -28.74 -30.53
C SER A 29 -14.90 -27.67 -29.54
N GLU A 30 -14.10 -26.73 -30.03
CA GLU A 30 -13.60 -25.59 -29.24
C GLU A 30 -14.70 -24.55 -28.98
N MET A 31 -15.56 -24.27 -29.96
CA MET A 31 -16.73 -23.42 -29.75
C MET A 31 -17.65 -23.96 -28.65
N LYS A 32 -17.94 -25.27 -28.65
CA LYS A 32 -18.73 -25.92 -27.59
C LYS A 32 -18.05 -25.76 -26.22
N LYS A 33 -16.72 -25.86 -26.13
CA LYS A 33 -15.97 -25.64 -24.88
C LYS A 33 -16.12 -24.20 -24.38
N HIS A 34 -16.11 -23.18 -25.24
CA HIS A 34 -16.31 -21.79 -24.81
C HIS A 34 -17.71 -21.55 -24.25
N TRP A 35 -18.75 -22.02 -24.94
CA TRP A 35 -20.13 -21.86 -24.47
C TRP A 35 -20.44 -22.65 -23.20
N THR A 36 -19.93 -23.88 -23.08
CA THR A 36 -20.09 -24.68 -21.85
C THR A 36 -19.41 -24.03 -20.65
N LYS A 37 -18.20 -23.46 -20.83
CA LYS A 37 -17.54 -22.67 -19.79
C LYS A 37 -18.34 -21.44 -19.39
N PHE A 38 -18.85 -20.69 -20.37
CA PHE A 38 -19.66 -19.50 -20.10
C PHE A 38 -20.95 -19.83 -19.34
N ALA A 39 -21.68 -20.85 -19.77
CA ALA A 39 -22.92 -21.29 -19.11
C ALA A 39 -22.67 -21.85 -17.70
N ALA A 40 -21.61 -22.65 -17.51
CA ALA A 40 -21.22 -23.15 -16.20
C ALA A 40 -20.86 -22.00 -15.25
N TYR A 41 -20.09 -21.01 -15.73
CA TYR A 41 -19.73 -19.83 -14.95
C TYR A 41 -20.97 -18.99 -14.58
N PHE A 42 -21.89 -18.77 -15.53
CA PHE A 42 -23.16 -18.10 -15.27
C PHE A 42 -23.95 -18.80 -14.14
N GLY A 43 -24.16 -20.11 -14.24
CA GLY A 43 -24.87 -20.87 -13.22
C GLY A 43 -24.20 -20.82 -11.84
N LEU A 44 -22.87 -20.98 -11.79
CA LEU A 44 -22.10 -20.95 -10.55
C LEU A 44 -22.14 -19.58 -9.86
N VAL A 45 -22.09 -18.48 -10.61
CA VAL A 45 -22.15 -17.13 -10.05
C VAL A 45 -23.53 -16.86 -9.43
N PHE A 46 -24.61 -17.17 -10.14
CA PHE A 46 -25.96 -16.97 -9.63
C PHE A 46 -26.28 -17.88 -8.44
N LEU A 47 -25.82 -19.14 -8.46
CA LEU A 47 -25.95 -20.06 -7.33
C LEU A 47 -25.28 -19.49 -6.07
N GLN A 48 -24.05 -19.00 -6.21
CA GLN A 48 -23.32 -18.43 -5.08
C GLN A 48 -23.98 -17.17 -4.51
N LEU A 49 -24.49 -16.28 -5.36
CA LEU A 49 -25.27 -15.13 -4.88
C LEU A 49 -26.55 -15.55 -4.17
N LEU A 50 -27.23 -16.59 -4.66
CA LEU A 50 -28.39 -17.14 -3.98
C LEU A 50 -28.01 -17.72 -2.60
N LEU A 51 -26.88 -18.42 -2.50
CA LEU A 51 -26.35 -18.91 -1.23
C LEU A 51 -26.00 -17.77 -0.27
N ILE A 52 -25.40 -16.68 -0.75
CA ILE A 52 -25.13 -15.47 0.05
C ILE A 52 -26.44 -14.84 0.51
N SER A 53 -27.40 -14.62 -0.39
CA SER A 53 -28.71 -14.03 -0.06
C SER A 53 -29.55 -14.88 0.91
N LYS A 54 -29.27 -16.18 1.03
CA LYS A 54 -29.93 -17.09 1.97
C LYS A 54 -29.09 -17.39 3.22
N SER A 55 -27.94 -16.74 3.40
CA SER A 55 -27.00 -16.98 4.50
C SER A 55 -26.52 -18.43 4.59
N TRP A 56 -26.52 -19.16 3.47
CA TRP A 56 -26.04 -20.55 3.37
C TRP A 56 -24.61 -20.65 2.83
N TYR A 57 -24.00 -19.50 2.53
CA TYR A 57 -22.68 -19.46 1.91
C TYR A 57 -21.58 -20.02 2.82
N LEU A 58 -21.70 -19.91 4.15
CA LEU A 58 -20.73 -20.50 5.08
C LEU A 58 -20.55 -22.02 4.87
N GLY A 59 -21.65 -22.76 4.66
CA GLY A 59 -21.57 -24.19 4.38
C GLY A 59 -20.82 -24.50 3.07
N PHE A 60 -21.02 -23.66 2.05
CA PHE A 60 -20.28 -23.75 0.79
C PHE A 60 -18.79 -23.37 0.97
N ALA A 61 -18.51 -22.33 1.76
CA ALA A 61 -17.17 -21.87 2.08
C ALA A 61 -16.38 -22.94 2.86
N LEU A 62 -17.02 -23.66 3.78
CA LEU A 62 -16.45 -24.81 4.48
C LEU A 62 -16.08 -25.94 3.52
N LEU A 63 -16.96 -26.26 2.57
CA LEU A 63 -16.69 -27.26 1.54
C LEU A 63 -15.47 -26.86 0.67
N VAL A 64 -15.45 -25.62 0.17
CA VAL A 64 -14.34 -25.07 -0.63
C VAL A 64 -13.03 -25.12 0.16
N SER A 65 -13.06 -24.73 1.43
CA SER A 65 -11.88 -24.76 2.30
C SER A 65 -11.37 -26.19 2.54
N ALA A 66 -12.27 -27.14 2.82
CA ALA A 66 -11.90 -28.54 3.02
C ALA A 66 -11.26 -29.16 1.77
N VAL A 67 -11.84 -28.93 0.59
CA VAL A 67 -11.23 -29.37 -0.68
C VAL A 67 -9.89 -28.68 -0.91
N GLY A 68 -9.77 -27.39 -0.56
CA GLY A 68 -8.53 -26.64 -0.69
C GLY A 68 -7.39 -27.19 0.16
N PHE A 69 -7.64 -27.52 1.43
CA PHE A 69 -6.65 -28.19 2.27
C PHE A 69 -6.19 -29.52 1.66
N TYR A 70 -7.11 -30.32 1.15
CA TYR A 70 -6.79 -31.57 0.46
C TYR A 70 -5.95 -31.35 -0.81
N GLU A 71 -6.30 -30.37 -1.64
CA GLU A 71 -5.58 -30.04 -2.87
C GLU A 71 -4.15 -29.56 -2.58
N ILE A 72 -3.95 -28.71 -1.58
CA ILE A 72 -2.62 -28.24 -1.16
C ILE A 72 -1.76 -29.38 -0.64
N TRP A 73 -2.33 -30.25 0.22
CA TRP A 73 -1.64 -31.43 0.74
C TRP A 73 -1.18 -32.36 -0.39
N LYS A 74 -2.08 -32.63 -1.34
CA LYS A 74 -1.82 -33.53 -2.47
C LYS A 74 -0.75 -32.98 -3.42
N VAL A 75 -0.76 -31.68 -3.70
CA VAL A 75 0.20 -31.02 -4.60
C VAL A 75 1.58 -30.88 -3.97
N GLY A 76 1.66 -30.66 -2.65
CA GLY A 76 2.92 -30.46 -1.96
C GLY A 76 3.84 -31.69 -2.05
N LYS A 77 5.02 -31.52 -2.67
CA LYS A 77 6.00 -32.61 -2.87
C LYS A 77 6.86 -32.90 -1.63
N SER A 78 7.18 -31.87 -0.84
CA SER A 78 7.99 -31.99 0.37
C SER A 78 7.18 -31.64 1.62
N ILE A 79 7.57 -32.17 2.77
CA ILE A 79 6.95 -31.82 4.06
C ILE A 79 6.99 -30.31 4.32
N ARG A 80 8.09 -29.66 3.96
CA ARG A 80 8.25 -28.20 4.06
C ARG A 80 7.26 -27.46 3.16
N SER A 81 7.10 -27.89 1.90
CA SER A 81 6.15 -27.26 0.99
C SER A 81 4.71 -27.43 1.47
N ARG A 82 4.33 -28.63 1.93
CA ARG A 82 3.01 -28.88 2.54
C ARG A 82 2.78 -28.01 3.75
N ALA A 83 3.73 -27.97 4.69
CA ALA A 83 3.60 -27.17 5.91
C ALA A 83 3.42 -25.67 5.59
N ILE A 84 4.25 -25.11 4.70
CA ILE A 84 4.14 -23.71 4.28
C ILE A 84 2.80 -23.47 3.56
N GLY A 85 2.43 -24.34 2.62
CA GLY A 85 1.19 -24.22 1.85
C GLY A 85 -0.06 -24.26 2.74
N LEU A 86 -0.13 -25.25 3.65
CA LEU A 86 -1.24 -25.42 4.58
C LEU A 86 -1.32 -24.28 5.59
N LEU A 87 -0.19 -23.80 6.11
CA LEU A 87 -0.16 -22.67 7.03
C LEU A 87 -0.65 -21.40 6.35
N LEU A 88 -0.10 -21.08 5.17
CA LEU A 88 -0.51 -19.90 4.41
C LEU A 88 -1.99 -19.96 4.05
N PHE A 89 -2.43 -21.08 3.46
CA PHE A 89 -3.83 -21.26 3.09
C PHE A 89 -4.75 -21.25 4.31
N GLY A 90 -4.33 -21.84 5.43
CA GLY A 90 -5.11 -21.87 6.67
C GLY A 90 -5.43 -20.46 7.19
N ILE A 91 -4.48 -19.53 7.15
CA ILE A 91 -4.71 -18.13 7.54
C ILE A 91 -5.80 -17.49 6.68
N PHE A 92 -5.71 -17.63 5.35
CA PHE A 92 -6.71 -17.05 4.44
C PHE A 92 -8.05 -17.78 4.49
N ALA A 93 -8.06 -19.11 4.68
CA ALA A 93 -9.27 -19.91 4.83
C ALA A 93 -10.03 -19.52 6.10
N VAL A 94 -9.33 -19.29 7.23
CA VAL A 94 -9.96 -18.78 8.46
C VAL A 94 -10.61 -17.42 8.21
N GLY A 95 -9.90 -16.48 7.55
CA GLY A 95 -10.48 -15.18 7.22
C GLY A 95 -11.68 -15.27 6.26
N TYR A 96 -11.60 -16.15 5.27
CA TYR A 96 -12.70 -16.45 4.35
C TYR A 96 -13.94 -16.98 5.08
N LEU A 97 -13.76 -17.97 5.96
CA LEU A 97 -14.85 -18.53 6.75
C LEU A 97 -15.46 -17.49 7.69
N TRP A 98 -14.63 -16.74 8.41
CA TRP A 98 -15.10 -15.72 9.34
C TRP A 98 -15.84 -14.57 8.62
N PHE A 99 -15.36 -14.15 7.45
CA PHE A 99 -16.06 -13.15 6.65
C PHE A 99 -17.47 -13.61 6.25
N PHE A 100 -17.62 -14.88 5.84
CA PHE A 100 -18.92 -15.43 5.43
C PHE A 100 -19.79 -15.98 6.58
N ASP A 101 -19.25 -16.04 7.81
CA ASP A 101 -20.00 -16.25 9.05
C ASP A 101 -20.66 -14.95 9.55
N SER A 102 -20.13 -13.79 9.14
CA SER A 102 -20.70 -12.50 9.52
C SER A 102 -22.12 -12.30 8.97
N GLU A 103 -22.95 -11.52 9.67
CA GLU A 103 -24.30 -11.17 9.23
C GLU A 103 -24.33 -10.09 8.12
N ALA A 104 -23.17 -9.69 7.59
CA ALA A 104 -23.02 -8.59 6.63
C ALA A 104 -23.26 -9.05 5.17
N VAL A 105 -24.49 -9.48 4.86
CA VAL A 105 -24.88 -10.04 3.56
C VAL A 105 -24.60 -9.08 2.40
N GLU A 106 -24.84 -7.78 2.57
CA GLU A 106 -24.58 -6.76 1.56
C GLU A 106 -23.09 -6.69 1.21
N MET A 107 -22.23 -6.69 2.22
CA MET A 107 -20.77 -6.63 2.03
C MET A 107 -20.24 -7.93 1.40
N GLN A 108 -20.84 -9.07 1.73
CA GLN A 108 -20.53 -10.35 1.08
C GLN A 108 -20.87 -10.33 -0.41
N GLN A 109 -22.04 -9.75 -0.77
CA GLN A 109 -22.44 -9.57 -2.17
C GLN A 109 -21.52 -8.59 -2.90
N PHE A 110 -21.18 -7.47 -2.27
CA PHE A 110 -20.24 -6.48 -2.79
C PHE A 110 -18.90 -7.11 -3.13
N LEU A 111 -18.34 -7.89 -2.18
CA LEU A 111 -17.06 -8.55 -2.33
C LEU A 111 -17.08 -9.59 -3.44
N PHE A 112 -18.10 -10.45 -3.44
CA PHE A 112 -18.22 -11.51 -4.42
C PHE A 112 -18.31 -10.96 -5.86
N ILE A 113 -19.14 -9.95 -6.07
CA ILE A 113 -19.29 -9.31 -7.39
C ILE A 113 -18.01 -8.59 -7.80
N SER A 114 -17.35 -7.91 -6.87
CA SER A 114 -16.06 -7.24 -7.12
C SER A 114 -15.02 -8.23 -7.65
N VAL A 115 -14.88 -9.41 -7.03
CA VAL A 115 -13.94 -10.46 -7.48
C VAL A 115 -14.30 -10.96 -8.88
N ILE A 116 -15.57 -11.26 -9.14
CA ILE A 116 -16.03 -11.77 -10.45
C ILE A 116 -15.81 -10.75 -11.57
N VAL A 117 -16.14 -9.49 -11.32
CA VAL A 117 -15.94 -8.41 -12.29
C VAL A 117 -14.46 -8.25 -12.54
N PHE A 118 -13.65 -8.17 -11.50
CA PHE A 118 -12.22 -8.01 -11.64
C PHE A 118 -11.59 -9.15 -12.45
N ASP A 119 -11.83 -10.42 -12.08
CA ASP A 119 -11.25 -11.56 -12.77
C ASP A 119 -11.75 -11.69 -14.22
N GLY A 120 -13.05 -11.51 -14.43
CA GLY A 120 -13.67 -11.60 -15.76
C GLY A 120 -13.15 -10.52 -16.71
N PHE A 121 -13.14 -9.26 -16.28
CA PHE A 121 -12.68 -8.15 -17.10
C PHE A 121 -11.16 -8.13 -17.22
N SER A 122 -10.41 -8.59 -16.21
CA SER A 122 -8.96 -8.73 -16.33
C SER A 122 -8.57 -9.73 -17.41
N GLN A 123 -9.27 -10.87 -17.45
CA GLN A 123 -9.10 -11.84 -18.53
C GLN A 123 -9.50 -11.27 -19.89
N LEU A 124 -10.67 -10.61 -19.99
CA LEU A 124 -11.17 -10.05 -21.24
C LEU A 124 -10.21 -9.01 -21.83
N PHE A 125 -9.82 -8.02 -21.04
CA PHE A 125 -8.87 -6.98 -21.48
C PHE A 125 -7.49 -7.57 -21.75
N GLY A 126 -7.06 -8.56 -20.98
CA GLY A 126 -5.78 -9.25 -21.21
C GLY A 126 -5.76 -10.01 -22.53
N GLN A 127 -6.87 -10.60 -22.95
CA GLN A 127 -6.99 -11.28 -24.24
C GLN A 127 -7.09 -10.30 -25.42
N LEU A 128 -7.76 -9.15 -25.23
CA LEU A 128 -7.99 -8.16 -26.30
C LEU A 128 -6.78 -7.24 -26.52
N PHE A 129 -6.12 -6.81 -25.45
CA PHE A 129 -5.11 -5.75 -25.47
C PHE A 129 -3.78 -6.15 -24.85
N GLY A 130 -3.66 -7.37 -24.29
CA GLY A 130 -2.48 -7.80 -23.56
C GLY A 130 -1.22 -7.85 -24.40
N ARG A 131 -0.21 -7.07 -24.00
CA ARG A 131 1.12 -7.05 -24.63
C ARG A 131 2.20 -7.32 -23.60
N THR A 132 2.05 -6.75 -22.41
CA THR A 132 3.09 -6.76 -21.38
C THR A 132 2.77 -7.78 -20.31
N LYS A 133 3.60 -8.82 -20.19
CA LYS A 133 3.38 -9.92 -19.23
C LYS A 133 3.65 -9.46 -17.80
N LEU A 134 2.72 -9.77 -16.89
CA LEU A 134 2.81 -9.42 -15.47
C LEU A 134 3.74 -10.37 -14.71
N PHE A 135 3.54 -11.69 -14.88
CA PHE A 135 4.31 -12.72 -14.19
C PHE A 135 4.81 -13.81 -15.16
N PRO A 136 5.80 -13.52 -16.03
CA PRO A 136 6.18 -14.40 -17.16
C PRO A 136 6.50 -15.84 -16.77
N LYS A 137 7.16 -16.06 -15.62
CA LYS A 137 7.59 -17.40 -15.17
C LYS A 137 6.51 -18.18 -14.41
N ILE A 138 5.56 -17.48 -13.79
CA ILE A 138 4.58 -18.08 -12.86
C ILE A 138 3.22 -18.24 -13.56
N SER A 139 2.73 -17.15 -14.16
CA SER A 139 1.46 -17.07 -14.86
C SER A 139 1.61 -16.29 -16.18
N PRO A 140 2.08 -16.95 -17.25
CA PRO A 140 2.37 -16.30 -18.54
C PRO A 140 1.12 -15.74 -19.25
N GLY A 141 -0.08 -16.08 -18.79
CA GLY A 141 -1.33 -15.55 -19.31
C GLY A 141 -1.69 -14.16 -18.78
N LYS A 142 -1.13 -13.74 -17.63
CA LYS A 142 -1.49 -12.47 -16.99
C LYS A 142 -0.71 -11.31 -17.59
N THR A 143 -1.42 -10.21 -17.89
CA THR A 143 -0.85 -9.01 -18.53
C THR A 143 -1.16 -7.76 -17.73
N LEU A 144 -0.30 -6.74 -17.85
CA LEU A 144 -0.52 -5.43 -17.21
C LEU A 144 -1.78 -4.76 -17.76
N GLU A 145 -2.02 -4.86 -19.07
CA GLU A 145 -3.21 -4.27 -19.70
C GLU A 145 -4.49 -4.97 -19.23
N GLY A 146 -4.44 -6.29 -19.01
CA GLY A 146 -5.53 -7.03 -18.39
C GLY A 146 -5.78 -6.59 -16.96
N MET A 147 -4.74 -6.47 -16.14
CA MET A 147 -4.86 -5.97 -14.77
C MET A 147 -5.49 -4.56 -14.74
N ALA A 148 -5.02 -3.63 -15.57
CA ALA A 148 -5.54 -2.28 -15.65
C ALA A 148 -7.02 -2.25 -16.10
N GLY A 149 -7.38 -3.04 -17.11
CA GLY A 149 -8.77 -3.18 -17.54
C GLY A 149 -9.69 -3.78 -16.47
N GLY A 150 -9.19 -4.76 -15.72
CA GLY A 150 -9.88 -5.34 -14.56
C GLY A 150 -10.15 -4.30 -13.48
N PHE A 151 -9.14 -3.50 -13.09
CA PHE A 151 -9.33 -2.42 -12.11
C PHE A 151 -10.28 -1.33 -12.60
N LEU A 152 -10.23 -0.98 -13.89
CA LEU A 152 -11.15 0.01 -14.46
C LEU A 152 -12.60 -0.48 -14.38
N ALA A 153 -12.87 -1.71 -14.80
CA ALA A 153 -14.19 -2.31 -14.71
C ALA A 153 -14.64 -2.46 -13.24
N LEU A 154 -13.72 -2.86 -12.37
CA LEU A 154 -13.96 -2.99 -10.93
C LEU A 154 -14.35 -1.66 -10.31
N SER A 155 -13.61 -0.57 -10.54
CA SER A 155 -13.94 0.76 -10.00
C SER A 155 -15.33 1.23 -10.42
N VAL A 156 -15.70 1.04 -11.69
CA VAL A 156 -17.04 1.37 -12.18
C VAL A 156 -18.09 0.50 -11.50
N SER A 157 -17.89 -0.81 -11.43
CA SER A 157 -18.83 -1.73 -10.79
C SER A 157 -18.96 -1.48 -9.29
N ALA A 158 -17.87 -1.14 -8.60
CA ALA A 158 -17.83 -0.85 -7.18
C ALA A 158 -18.67 0.39 -6.86
N LEU A 159 -18.58 1.46 -7.67
CA LEU A 159 -19.43 2.63 -7.52
C LEU A 159 -20.92 2.30 -7.72
N LEU A 160 -21.25 1.52 -8.74
CA LEU A 160 -22.64 1.14 -9.02
C LEU A 160 -23.22 0.24 -7.92
N VAL A 161 -22.51 -0.82 -7.55
CA VAL A 161 -22.92 -1.76 -6.50
C VAL A 161 -22.95 -1.07 -5.14
N GLY A 162 -21.92 -0.28 -4.82
CA GLY A 162 -21.85 0.50 -3.60
C GLY A 162 -23.05 1.44 -3.45
N ASN A 163 -23.45 2.13 -4.53
CA ASN A 163 -24.66 2.95 -4.53
C ASN A 163 -25.94 2.13 -4.27
N PHE A 164 -26.09 0.95 -4.88
CA PHE A 164 -27.23 0.05 -4.59
C PHE A 164 -27.26 -0.44 -3.14
N LEU A 165 -26.09 -0.60 -2.53
CA LEU A 165 -25.93 -1.01 -1.13
C LEU A 165 -25.88 0.17 -0.15
N LYS A 166 -26.09 1.40 -0.63
CA LYS A 166 -26.03 2.65 0.15
C LYS A 166 -24.70 2.87 0.88
N MET A 167 -23.60 2.36 0.31
CA MET A 167 -22.25 2.64 0.77
C MET A 167 -21.82 4.05 0.36
N GLU A 168 -20.93 4.67 1.14
CA GLU A 168 -20.27 5.89 0.69
C GLU A 168 -19.46 5.60 -0.59
N LEU A 169 -19.49 6.50 -1.57
CA LEU A 169 -18.82 6.27 -2.86
C LEU A 169 -17.30 6.12 -2.71
N SER A 170 -16.70 6.87 -1.79
CA SER A 170 -15.28 6.76 -1.44
C SER A 170 -14.98 5.38 -0.84
N GLU A 171 -15.89 4.87 0.00
CA GLU A 171 -15.79 3.56 0.64
C GLU A 171 -15.86 2.42 -0.36
N ALA A 172 -16.89 2.47 -1.21
CA ALA A 172 -17.08 1.49 -2.27
C ALA A 172 -15.85 1.42 -3.20
N LEU A 173 -15.30 2.56 -3.61
CA LEU A 173 -14.10 2.59 -4.46
C LEU A 173 -12.89 1.96 -3.79
N LEU A 174 -12.60 2.31 -2.54
CA LEU A 174 -11.45 1.73 -1.85
C LEU A 174 -11.63 0.24 -1.62
N TYR A 175 -12.79 -0.20 -1.14
CA TYR A 175 -13.04 -1.62 -0.91
C TYR A 175 -12.90 -2.39 -2.21
N GLY A 176 -13.44 -1.86 -3.31
CA GLY A 176 -13.23 -2.40 -4.66
C GLY A 176 -11.74 -2.54 -4.99
N ILE A 177 -10.95 -1.47 -4.87
CA ILE A 177 -9.52 -1.49 -5.18
C ILE A 177 -8.77 -2.51 -4.30
N LEU A 178 -9.00 -2.52 -2.99
CA LEU A 178 -8.34 -3.45 -2.07
C LEU A 178 -8.72 -4.90 -2.35
N ILE A 179 -10.01 -5.18 -2.59
CA ILE A 179 -10.47 -6.50 -3.03
C ILE A 179 -9.77 -6.92 -4.33
N GLY A 180 -9.64 -6.01 -5.31
CA GLY A 180 -8.92 -6.27 -6.56
C GLY A 180 -7.43 -6.61 -6.33
N ILE A 181 -6.74 -5.86 -5.47
CA ILE A 181 -5.33 -6.13 -5.11
C ILE A 181 -5.19 -7.52 -4.48
N PHE A 182 -6.04 -7.86 -3.51
CA PHE A 182 -5.99 -9.16 -2.84
C PHE A 182 -6.40 -10.30 -3.77
N SER A 183 -7.31 -10.06 -4.72
CA SER A 183 -7.67 -11.04 -5.75
C SER A 183 -6.46 -11.42 -6.60
N ILE A 184 -5.69 -10.43 -7.09
CA ILE A 184 -4.44 -10.69 -7.84
C ILE A 184 -3.41 -11.42 -6.97
N ALA A 185 -3.28 -11.01 -5.70
CA ALA A 185 -2.33 -11.62 -4.77
C ALA A 185 -2.65 -13.11 -4.53
N GLY A 186 -3.93 -13.44 -4.37
CA GLY A 186 -4.41 -14.81 -4.21
C GLY A 186 -4.08 -15.69 -5.42
N ASP A 187 -4.50 -15.28 -6.61
CA ASP A 187 -4.20 -15.98 -7.87
C ASP A 187 -2.68 -16.13 -8.11
N PHE A 188 -1.90 -15.10 -7.77
CA PHE A 188 -0.44 -15.16 -7.84
C PHE A 188 0.16 -16.20 -6.88
N LEU A 189 -0.25 -16.19 -5.61
CA LEU A 189 0.29 -17.10 -4.60
C LEU A 189 -0.11 -18.55 -4.87
N ALA A 190 -1.37 -18.78 -5.27
CA ALA A 190 -1.85 -20.08 -5.72
C ALA A 190 -1.04 -20.58 -6.94
N SER A 191 -0.85 -19.72 -7.94
CA SER A 191 -0.03 -20.03 -9.12
C SER A 191 1.43 -20.31 -8.74
N TYR A 192 2.01 -19.53 -7.84
CA TYR A 192 3.38 -19.73 -7.36
C TYR A 192 3.53 -21.09 -6.67
N TYR A 193 2.63 -21.44 -5.74
CA TYR A 193 2.65 -22.73 -5.04
C TYR A 193 2.60 -23.91 -6.01
N LYS A 194 1.73 -23.84 -7.02
CA LYS A 194 1.62 -24.87 -8.08
C LYS A 194 2.94 -25.04 -8.83
N ARG A 195 3.58 -23.93 -9.25
CA ARG A 195 4.83 -23.97 -10.02
C ARG A 195 6.02 -24.46 -9.19
N GLN A 196 6.11 -24.07 -7.92
CA GLN A 196 7.14 -24.60 -7.01
C GLN A 196 7.04 -26.12 -6.83
N ASN A 197 5.82 -26.66 -6.91
CA ASN A 197 5.59 -28.10 -6.87
C ASN A 197 5.55 -28.77 -8.25
N GLY A 198 5.81 -28.03 -9.33
CA GLY A 198 5.91 -28.56 -10.69
C GLY A 198 4.58 -29.02 -11.29
N VAL A 199 3.45 -28.47 -10.83
CA VAL A 199 2.12 -28.74 -11.39
C VAL A 199 1.50 -27.51 -12.02
N LYS A 200 0.57 -27.70 -12.96
CA LYS A 200 -0.17 -26.61 -13.59
C LYS A 200 -1.41 -26.19 -12.80
N ASP A 201 -2.20 -27.18 -12.41
CA ASP A 201 -3.52 -27.11 -11.77
C ASP A 201 -3.48 -27.94 -10.47
N PHE A 202 -4.31 -27.59 -9.48
CA PHE A 202 -4.34 -28.30 -8.18
C PHE A 202 -4.92 -29.71 -8.29
N SER A 203 -5.97 -29.87 -9.10
CA SER A 203 -6.60 -31.14 -9.39
C SER A 203 -7.31 -31.10 -10.74
N ARG A 204 -8.05 -32.17 -11.08
CA ARG A 204 -8.92 -32.24 -12.26
C ARG A 204 -10.39 -32.43 -11.85
N LEU A 205 -10.76 -31.97 -10.65
CA LEU A 205 -12.09 -32.17 -10.08
C LEU A 205 -13.19 -31.47 -10.87
N ILE A 206 -12.90 -30.30 -11.47
CA ILE A 206 -13.85 -29.57 -12.31
C ILE A 206 -13.43 -29.76 -13.77
N PRO A 207 -14.18 -30.56 -14.55
CA PRO A 207 -13.84 -30.84 -15.94
C PRO A 207 -13.68 -29.55 -16.76
N GLY A 208 -12.51 -29.40 -17.40
CA GLY A 208 -12.17 -28.22 -18.20
C GLY A 208 -11.84 -26.93 -17.43
N HIS A 209 -11.85 -26.97 -16.09
CA HIS A 209 -11.65 -25.80 -15.22
C HIS A 209 -10.54 -25.98 -14.16
N GLY A 210 -10.10 -27.20 -13.89
CA GLY A 210 -9.01 -27.49 -12.95
C GLY A 210 -9.51 -27.93 -11.58
N GLY A 211 -8.80 -27.54 -10.52
CA GLY A 211 -9.19 -27.78 -9.14
C GLY A 211 -10.17 -26.75 -8.58
N VAL A 212 -10.63 -26.98 -7.36
CA VAL A 212 -11.50 -26.04 -6.65
C VAL A 212 -10.71 -24.78 -6.30
N LEU A 213 -9.49 -24.92 -5.78
CA LEU A 213 -8.63 -23.76 -5.50
C LEU A 213 -8.27 -22.95 -6.73
N ASP A 214 -8.18 -23.58 -7.91
CA ASP A 214 -7.94 -22.85 -9.16
C ASP A 214 -9.09 -21.89 -9.51
N ARG A 215 -10.27 -22.01 -8.88
CA ARG A 215 -11.45 -21.17 -9.11
C ARG A 215 -11.75 -20.20 -7.98
N PHE A 216 -11.28 -20.47 -6.77
CA PHE A 216 -11.61 -19.72 -5.56
C PHE A 216 -10.40 -19.04 -4.90
N ASP A 217 -9.20 -19.17 -5.47
CA ASP A 217 -7.98 -18.53 -4.96
C ASP A 217 -8.11 -17.01 -4.80
N SER A 218 -8.60 -16.31 -5.83
CA SER A 218 -8.90 -14.87 -5.75
C SER A 218 -9.91 -14.55 -4.65
N LEU A 219 -10.99 -15.32 -4.55
CA LEU A 219 -12.10 -15.06 -3.63
C LEU A 219 -11.71 -15.26 -2.15
N ILE A 220 -10.96 -16.32 -1.86
CA ILE A 220 -10.50 -16.64 -0.49
C ILE A 220 -9.61 -15.52 0.03
N PHE A 221 -8.69 -15.01 -0.81
CA PHE A 221 -7.81 -13.90 -0.44
C PHE A 221 -8.57 -12.57 -0.35
N ALA A 222 -9.49 -12.31 -1.28
CA ALA A 222 -10.34 -11.14 -1.24
C ALA A 222 -11.18 -11.11 0.05
N ALA A 223 -11.77 -12.23 0.47
CA ALA A 223 -12.57 -12.30 1.68
C ALA A 223 -11.76 -12.01 2.95
N PHE A 224 -10.50 -12.45 3.02
CA PHE A 224 -9.60 -12.04 4.09
C PHE A 224 -9.40 -10.51 4.14
N ALA A 225 -9.29 -9.86 2.96
CA ALA A 225 -9.25 -8.41 2.87
C ALA A 225 -10.56 -7.77 3.33
N GLY A 226 -11.71 -8.33 2.92
CA GLY A 226 -13.03 -7.91 3.35
C GLY A 226 -13.20 -7.96 4.87
N LEU A 227 -12.78 -9.07 5.50
CA LEU A 227 -12.77 -9.21 6.95
C LEU A 227 -11.85 -8.18 7.61
N SER A 228 -10.64 -8.00 7.07
CA SER A 228 -9.70 -7.02 7.58
C SER A 228 -10.30 -5.61 7.52
N LEU A 229 -10.98 -5.26 6.42
CA LEU A 229 -11.62 -3.97 6.26
C LEU A 229 -12.80 -3.78 7.21
N GLN A 230 -13.67 -4.79 7.36
CA GLN A 230 -14.75 -4.77 8.35
C GLN A 230 -14.23 -4.63 9.78
N THR A 231 -13.15 -5.34 10.10
CA THR A 231 -12.55 -5.28 11.43
C THR A 231 -11.93 -3.91 11.66
N LEU A 232 -11.22 -3.37 10.67
CA LEU A 232 -10.58 -2.06 10.78
C LEU A 232 -11.59 -0.90 10.77
N SER A 233 -12.72 -1.03 10.06
CA SER A 233 -13.77 0.00 10.06
C SER A 233 -14.52 0.08 11.38
N GLN A 234 -14.48 -0.96 12.22
CA GLN A 234 -14.98 -0.90 13.60
C GLN A 234 -14.10 -0.07 14.53
N PHE A 235 -12.84 0.19 14.15
CA PHE A 235 -12.01 1.09 14.91
C PHE A 235 -12.17 2.51 14.36
N ASP A 236 -12.53 3.43 15.26
CA ASP A 236 -12.67 4.86 14.99
C ASP A 236 -11.28 5.57 14.91
N PHE A 237 -10.33 4.99 14.16
CA PHE A 237 -8.99 5.57 14.00
C PHE A 237 -8.82 6.37 12.69
N GLY A 238 -9.90 6.61 11.96
CA GLY A 238 -9.82 7.34 10.68
C GLY A 238 -9.07 6.56 9.61
N ILE A 239 -9.48 5.31 9.33
CA ILE A 239 -8.87 4.45 8.30
C ILE A 239 -8.76 5.13 6.94
N TRP A 240 -9.74 5.95 6.58
CA TRP A 240 -9.76 6.74 5.34
C TRP A 240 -8.59 7.71 5.24
N ASN A 241 -8.25 8.36 6.35
CA ASN A 241 -7.10 9.26 6.41
C ASN A 241 -5.80 8.48 6.25
N CYS A 242 -5.68 7.31 6.92
CA CYS A 242 -4.52 6.41 6.74
C CYS A 242 -4.34 6.00 5.28
N VAL A 243 -5.41 5.55 4.63
CA VAL A 243 -5.38 5.14 3.23
C VAL A 243 -5.00 6.31 2.33
N GLY A 244 -5.56 7.50 2.57
CA GLY A 244 -5.18 8.72 1.89
C GLY A 244 -3.68 9.00 1.97
N TYR A 245 -3.08 8.86 3.15
CA TYR A 245 -1.63 9.00 3.33
C TYR A 245 -0.83 7.91 2.62
N VAL A 246 -1.27 6.65 2.64
CA VAL A 246 -0.61 5.57 1.89
C VAL A 246 -0.57 5.91 0.40
N LEU A 247 -1.70 6.34 -0.18
CA LEU A 247 -1.77 6.74 -1.59
C LEU A 247 -0.91 7.97 -1.89
N LEU A 248 -0.88 8.95 -0.98
CA LEU A 248 -0.03 10.13 -1.09
C LEU A 248 1.45 9.75 -1.10
N PHE A 249 1.90 8.90 -0.17
CA PHE A 249 3.29 8.43 -0.13
C PHE A 249 3.66 7.62 -1.37
N LEU A 250 2.79 6.70 -1.82
CA LEU A 250 3.01 5.95 -3.07
C LEU A 250 3.11 6.88 -4.28
N THR A 251 2.32 7.94 -4.34
CA THR A 251 2.39 8.95 -5.39
C THR A 251 3.74 9.69 -5.35
N ILE A 252 4.20 10.11 -4.16
CA ILE A 252 5.51 10.74 -3.98
C ILE A 252 6.64 9.81 -4.47
N PHE A 253 6.63 8.52 -4.08
CA PHE A 253 7.62 7.55 -4.55
C PHE A 253 7.55 7.33 -6.07
N THR A 254 6.34 7.26 -6.63
CA THR A 254 6.14 7.06 -8.07
C THR A 254 6.68 8.25 -8.87
N LEU A 255 6.39 9.48 -8.44
CA LEU A 255 6.94 10.70 -9.06
C LEU A 255 8.47 10.72 -8.98
N ALA A 256 9.05 10.33 -7.85
CA ALA A 256 10.51 10.24 -7.69
C ALA A 256 11.12 9.19 -8.63
N GLU A 257 10.48 8.03 -8.78
CA GLU A 257 10.94 6.96 -9.67
C GLU A 257 10.82 7.36 -11.16
N ILE A 258 9.74 8.06 -11.54
CA ILE A 258 9.60 8.65 -12.88
C ILE A 258 10.70 9.68 -13.12
N GLY A 259 10.96 10.57 -12.15
CA GLY A 259 12.07 11.53 -12.20
C GLY A 259 13.42 10.86 -12.45
N TYR A 260 13.69 9.78 -11.73
CA TYR A 260 14.93 9.02 -11.86
C TYR A 260 15.07 8.33 -13.23
N ARG A 261 14.03 7.62 -13.68
CA ARG A 261 14.10 6.80 -14.90
C ARG A 261 13.86 7.58 -16.19
N SER A 262 12.86 8.45 -16.20
CA SER A 262 12.39 9.12 -17.41
C SER A 262 13.12 10.44 -17.66
N PHE A 263 13.59 11.11 -16.60
CA PHE A 263 14.26 12.42 -16.70
C PHE A 263 15.74 12.36 -16.31
N ALA A 264 16.29 11.17 -16.07
CA ALA A 264 17.69 10.94 -15.67
C ALA A 264 18.14 11.82 -14.48
N ILE A 265 17.22 12.15 -13.57
CA ILE A 265 17.53 12.93 -12.37
C ILE A 265 18.38 12.06 -11.44
N LYS A 266 19.47 12.63 -10.91
CA LYS A 266 20.37 11.92 -9.97
C LYS A 266 19.59 11.41 -8.76
N ALA A 267 19.84 10.16 -8.35
CA ALA A 267 19.20 9.50 -7.21
C ALA A 267 19.26 10.32 -5.91
N GLU A 268 20.31 11.12 -5.73
CA GLU A 268 20.44 12.00 -4.58
C GLU A 268 19.37 13.11 -4.55
N ILE A 269 19.03 13.69 -5.69
CA ILE A 269 18.01 14.72 -5.81
C ILE A 269 16.63 14.10 -5.60
N THR A 270 16.33 12.97 -6.25
CA THR A 270 15.05 12.27 -6.08
C THR A 270 14.84 11.79 -4.64
N ARG A 271 15.88 11.31 -3.96
CA ARG A 271 15.80 10.98 -2.53
C ARG A 271 15.46 12.21 -1.68
N LYS A 272 16.12 13.35 -1.93
CA LYS A 272 15.85 14.58 -1.16
C LYS A 272 14.45 15.11 -1.45
N PHE A 273 13.96 14.98 -2.68
CA PHE A 273 12.56 15.25 -3.01
C PHE A 273 11.61 14.37 -2.17
N VAL A 274 11.80 13.04 -2.15
CA VAL A 274 10.97 12.14 -1.33
C VAL A 274 11.03 12.52 0.14
N HIS A 275 12.22 12.82 0.68
CA HIS A 275 12.40 13.24 2.07
C HIS A 275 11.64 14.54 2.40
N ILE A 276 11.78 15.57 1.58
CA ILE A 276 11.08 16.86 1.76
C ILE A 276 9.57 16.64 1.66
N SER A 277 9.09 16.02 0.58
CA SER A 277 7.65 15.84 0.33
C SER A 277 6.98 14.96 1.36
N SER A 278 7.62 13.86 1.79
CA SER A 278 7.09 13.01 2.85
C SER A 278 7.11 13.70 4.21
N GLY A 279 8.16 14.46 4.54
CA GLY A 279 8.22 15.25 5.77
C GLY A 279 7.13 16.33 5.83
N LEU A 280 6.91 17.08 4.74
CA LEU A 280 5.84 18.06 4.64
C LEU A 280 4.45 17.41 4.74
N ALA A 281 4.26 16.23 4.13
CA ALA A 281 3.02 15.47 4.30
C ALA A 281 2.80 15.03 5.76
N CYS A 282 3.86 14.68 6.49
CA CYS A 282 3.74 14.32 7.90
C CYS A 282 3.33 15.50 8.80
N LEU A 283 3.63 16.75 8.40
CA LEU A 283 3.17 17.92 9.16
C LEU A 283 1.64 18.01 9.22
N THR A 284 0.90 17.39 8.29
CA THR A 284 -0.57 17.42 8.34
C THR A 284 -1.17 16.37 9.29
N PHE A 285 -0.36 15.46 9.84
CA PHE A 285 -0.84 14.37 10.71
C PHE A 285 -1.72 14.85 11.88
N PRO A 286 -1.36 15.90 12.65
CA PRO A 286 -2.19 16.36 13.77
C PRO A 286 -3.60 16.80 13.39
N PHE A 287 -3.84 17.14 12.12
CA PHE A 287 -5.16 17.58 11.64
C PHE A 287 -6.03 16.42 11.13
N PHE A 288 -5.41 15.37 10.58
CA PHE A 288 -6.14 14.29 9.90
C PHE A 288 -6.04 12.94 10.61
N LEU A 289 -5.11 12.78 11.55
CA LEU A 289 -4.92 11.54 12.29
C LEU A 289 -5.20 11.84 13.76
N GLU A 290 -6.27 11.26 14.29
CA GLU A 290 -6.71 11.50 15.66
C GLU A 290 -6.05 10.53 16.66
N ASN A 291 -5.56 9.38 16.17
CA ASN A 291 -5.09 8.28 17.00
C ASN A 291 -3.62 7.93 16.73
N TRP A 292 -2.86 7.65 17.80
CA TRP A 292 -1.48 7.15 17.72
C TRP A 292 -1.39 5.85 16.91
N LEU A 293 -2.42 5.01 16.93
CA LEU A 293 -2.46 3.76 16.18
C LEU A 293 -2.41 4.00 14.66
N SER A 294 -3.10 5.03 14.17
CA SER A 294 -3.12 5.44 12.77
C SER A 294 -1.71 5.81 12.29
N VAL A 295 -1.01 6.62 13.09
CA VAL A 295 0.38 7.00 12.81
C VAL A 295 1.31 5.80 12.91
N LEU A 296 1.12 4.91 13.89
CA LEU A 296 1.91 3.69 14.01
C LEU A 296 1.79 2.81 12.76
N VAL A 297 0.56 2.56 12.29
CA VAL A 297 0.29 1.75 11.09
C VAL A 297 0.97 2.37 9.87
N LEU A 298 0.87 3.69 9.69
CA LEU A 298 1.54 4.41 8.60
C LEU A 298 3.08 4.29 8.69
N CYS A 299 3.65 4.51 9.87
CA CYS A 299 5.09 4.45 10.08
C CYS A 299 5.64 3.03 9.88
N LEU A 300 4.96 2.00 10.38
CA LEU A 300 5.34 0.59 10.18
C LEU A 300 5.19 0.17 8.72
N GLY A 301 4.10 0.56 8.06
CA GLY A 301 3.88 0.29 6.64
C GLY A 301 4.95 0.94 5.75
N PHE A 302 5.26 2.21 6.00
CA PHE A 302 6.31 2.95 5.30
C PHE A 302 7.70 2.34 5.54
N MET A 303 8.01 1.96 6.78
CA MET A 303 9.26 1.27 7.10
C MET A 303 9.36 -0.09 6.41
N GLY A 304 8.28 -0.87 6.42
CA GLY A 304 8.19 -2.15 5.71
C GLY A 304 8.40 -2.00 4.21
N LEU A 305 7.80 -0.97 3.59
CA LEU A 305 8.00 -0.63 2.19
C LEU A 305 9.47 -0.32 1.87
N LEU A 306 10.15 0.47 2.70
CA LEU A 306 11.56 0.79 2.52
C LEU A 306 12.47 -0.44 2.69
N VAL A 307 12.20 -1.30 3.68
CA VAL A 307 12.94 -2.55 3.90
C VAL A 307 12.76 -3.51 2.73
N ALA A 308 11.52 -3.70 2.27
CA ALA A 308 11.21 -4.53 1.11
C ALA A 308 11.88 -3.97 -0.14
N SER A 309 11.77 -2.67 -0.38
CA SER A 309 12.39 -1.99 -1.51
C SER A 309 13.90 -2.20 -1.55
N LYS A 310 14.59 -2.08 -0.41
CA LYS A 310 16.03 -2.36 -0.31
C LYS A 310 16.37 -3.84 -0.53
N SER A 311 15.55 -4.75 -0.01
CA SER A 311 15.78 -6.20 -0.10
C SER A 311 15.57 -6.75 -1.51
N PHE A 312 14.61 -6.19 -2.25
CA PHE A 312 14.27 -6.60 -3.61
C PHE A 312 14.92 -5.74 -4.71
N GLY A 313 15.73 -4.74 -4.35
CA GLY A 313 16.37 -3.84 -5.32
C GLY A 313 15.37 -2.94 -6.08
N LEU A 314 14.23 -2.62 -5.47
CA LEU A 314 13.21 -1.73 -6.02
C LEU A 314 13.49 -0.27 -5.60
N LEU A 315 12.86 0.70 -6.27
CA LEU A 315 13.01 2.15 -6.02
C LEU A 315 14.49 2.64 -6.00
N PRO A 316 15.25 2.48 -7.10
CA PRO A 316 16.58 3.07 -7.24
C PRO A 316 16.59 4.59 -7.00
N SER A 317 15.47 5.30 -7.25
CA SER A 317 15.29 6.71 -6.92
C SER A 317 15.57 7.07 -5.45
N VAL A 318 15.47 6.10 -4.53
CA VAL A 318 15.74 6.27 -3.09
C VAL A 318 16.95 5.45 -2.64
N ASN A 319 17.21 4.29 -3.25
CA ASN A 319 18.22 3.34 -2.80
C ASN A 319 19.58 3.43 -3.52
N ALA A 320 19.65 4.02 -4.72
CA ALA A 320 20.88 4.05 -5.53
C ALA A 320 21.85 5.16 -5.06
N ILE A 321 22.50 4.94 -3.92
CA ILE A 321 23.42 5.92 -3.32
C ILE A 321 24.69 5.24 -2.85
N ASP A 322 25.82 5.89 -3.08
CA ASP A 322 27.17 5.39 -2.75
C ASP A 322 27.45 5.22 -1.25
N ARG A 323 26.53 5.64 -0.36
CA ARG A 323 26.69 5.57 1.11
C ARG A 323 25.62 4.72 1.79
N LYS A 324 26.03 3.87 2.73
CA LYS A 324 25.11 3.22 3.69
C LYS A 324 24.58 4.28 4.66
N SER A 325 23.29 4.56 4.61
CA SER A 325 22.59 5.50 5.49
C SER A 325 21.33 4.81 6.03
N GLN A 326 21.15 4.84 7.35
CA GLN A 326 19.95 4.28 8.00
C GLN A 326 18.83 5.31 8.18
N GLY A 327 19.09 6.58 7.85
CA GLY A 327 18.18 7.68 8.17
C GLY A 327 16.78 7.55 7.59
N SER A 328 16.62 6.91 6.42
CA SER A 328 15.27 6.66 5.86
C SER A 328 14.45 5.69 6.70
N LEU A 329 15.08 4.74 7.41
CA LEU A 329 14.39 3.81 8.30
C LEU A 329 14.13 4.40 9.69
N VAL A 330 14.99 5.29 10.16
CA VAL A 330 14.84 5.91 11.49
C VAL A 330 13.85 7.09 11.47
N PHE A 331 13.64 7.72 10.30
CA PHE A 331 12.73 8.85 10.15
C PHE A 331 11.27 8.56 10.57
N PRO A 332 10.64 7.43 10.16
CA PRO A 332 9.30 7.07 10.65
C PRO A 332 9.23 6.90 12.18
N ILE A 333 10.31 6.41 12.81
CA ILE A 333 10.39 6.27 14.26
C ILE A 333 10.34 7.63 14.92
N ALA A 334 11.12 8.59 14.41
CA ALA A 334 11.11 9.95 14.92
C ALA A 334 9.74 10.61 14.79
N ILE A 335 9.06 10.48 13.65
CA ILE A 335 7.70 11.00 13.45
C ILE A 335 6.73 10.40 14.46
N PHE A 336 6.75 9.07 14.65
CA PHE A 336 5.87 8.40 15.59
C PHE A 336 6.10 8.88 17.03
N VAL A 337 7.37 8.99 17.47
CA VAL A 337 7.71 9.51 18.80
C VAL A 337 7.24 10.96 18.98
N CYS A 338 7.48 11.83 17.99
CA CYS A 338 7.01 13.21 18.03
C CYS A 338 5.48 13.27 18.15
N PHE A 339 4.76 12.41 17.42
CA PHE A 339 3.31 12.37 17.44
C PHE A 339 2.75 11.88 18.78
N CYS A 340 3.32 10.81 19.36
CA CYS A 340 2.93 10.34 20.68
C CYS A 340 3.14 11.41 21.76
N LEU A 341 4.27 12.12 21.72
CA LEU A 341 4.55 13.20 22.66
C LEU A 341 3.63 14.40 22.45
N PHE A 342 3.27 14.70 21.21
CA PHE A 342 2.25 15.69 20.89
C PHE A 342 0.90 15.36 21.52
N ILE A 343 0.39 14.13 21.34
CA ILE A 343 -0.85 13.68 21.99
C ILE A 343 -0.75 13.79 23.52
N GLN A 344 0.40 13.44 24.09
CA GLN A 344 0.57 13.44 25.55
C GLN A 344 0.68 14.86 26.15
N ARG A 345 1.27 15.80 25.41
CA ARG A 345 1.65 17.13 25.93
C ARG A 345 0.81 18.28 25.37
N ASP A 346 0.00 18.03 24.34
CA ASP A 346 -0.80 19.02 23.64
C ASP A 346 0.02 20.24 23.16
N SER A 347 1.27 20.00 22.77
CA SER A 347 2.19 21.04 22.29
C SER A 347 2.54 20.81 20.83
N TYR A 348 2.08 21.73 19.99
CA TYR A 348 2.34 21.72 18.56
C TYR A 348 3.83 21.90 18.24
N ALA A 349 4.59 22.66 19.03
CA ALA A 349 6.04 22.80 18.86
C ALA A 349 6.79 21.46 18.90
N ILE A 350 6.38 20.54 19.80
CA ILE A 350 7.00 19.22 19.96
C ILE A 350 6.84 18.35 18.70
N PHE A 351 5.80 18.59 17.90
CA PHE A 351 5.59 17.89 16.64
C PHE A 351 6.18 18.63 15.44
N TYR A 352 5.79 19.89 15.24
CA TYR A 352 6.09 20.61 14.02
C TYR A 352 7.56 20.98 13.89
N LEU A 353 8.20 21.48 14.96
CA LEU A 353 9.58 21.98 14.88
C LEU A 353 10.58 20.88 14.49
N PRO A 354 10.60 19.70 15.15
CA PRO A 354 11.45 18.59 14.73
C PRO A 354 11.29 18.21 13.25
N ILE A 355 10.05 18.08 12.79
CA ILE A 355 9.74 17.54 11.47
C ILE A 355 10.05 18.57 10.39
N VAL A 356 9.70 19.84 10.58
CA VAL A 356 9.97 20.89 9.57
C VAL A 356 11.46 21.18 9.45
N ILE A 357 12.21 21.17 10.55
CA ILE A 357 13.67 21.33 10.53
C ILE A 357 14.31 20.16 9.80
N LEU A 358 13.89 18.91 10.06
CA LEU A 358 14.38 17.76 9.30
C LEU A 358 13.97 17.80 7.82
N ALA A 359 12.74 18.21 7.51
CA ALA A 359 12.22 18.21 6.16
C ALA A 359 12.87 19.28 5.28
N ILE A 360 13.33 20.40 5.86
CA ILE A 360 13.84 21.55 5.10
C ILE A 360 15.34 21.76 5.32
N CYS A 361 15.80 21.88 6.56
CA CYS A 361 17.19 22.26 6.87
C CYS A 361 18.19 21.18 6.43
N ASP A 362 17.92 19.90 6.70
CA ASP A 362 18.83 18.80 6.31
C ASP A 362 19.00 18.69 4.77
N PRO A 363 17.93 18.71 3.95
CA PRO A 363 18.07 18.77 2.50
C PRO A 363 18.83 20.00 2.00
N LEU A 364 18.54 21.20 2.51
CA LEU A 364 19.22 22.43 2.10
C LEU A 364 20.71 22.39 2.42
N ALA A 365 21.07 21.99 3.65
CA ALA A 365 22.46 21.86 4.08
C ALA A 365 23.23 20.86 3.21
N ALA A 366 22.63 19.71 2.90
CA ALA A 366 23.24 18.69 2.06
C ALA A 366 23.44 19.16 0.60
N LEU A 367 22.43 19.81 0.02
CA LEU A 367 22.48 20.30 -1.37
C LEU A 367 23.51 21.42 -1.52
N CYS A 368 23.50 22.42 -0.64
CA CYS A 368 24.45 23.54 -0.70
C CYS A 368 25.87 23.09 -0.35
N GLY A 369 26.04 22.25 0.68
CA GLY A 369 27.34 21.74 1.09
C GLY A 369 28.02 20.89 0.01
N ARG A 370 27.25 20.15 -0.80
CA ARG A 370 27.80 19.43 -1.97
C ARG A 370 28.10 20.34 -3.16
N LYS A 371 27.20 21.28 -3.48
CA LYS A 371 27.37 22.19 -4.62
C LYS A 371 28.56 23.12 -4.42
N TRP A 372 28.81 23.56 -3.18
CA TRP A 372 29.89 24.47 -2.83
C TRP A 372 30.61 23.99 -1.56
N PRO A 373 31.54 23.03 -1.67
CA PRO A 373 32.09 22.34 -0.51
C PRO A 373 33.21 23.13 0.18
N LEU A 374 32.86 24.29 0.76
CA LEU A 374 33.76 25.16 1.51
C LEU A 374 33.95 24.64 2.94
N GLY A 375 35.20 24.65 3.41
CA GLY A 375 35.54 24.27 4.78
C GLY A 375 35.21 22.82 5.11
N LYS A 376 35.78 21.87 4.36
CA LYS A 376 35.54 20.44 4.60
C LYS A 376 36.10 20.01 5.96
N TYR A 377 35.32 19.26 6.72
CA TYR A 377 35.75 18.63 7.97
C TYR A 377 35.25 17.17 8.02
N LYS A 378 35.87 16.34 8.87
CA LYS A 378 35.53 14.91 8.99
C LYS A 378 34.81 14.61 10.29
N VAL A 379 33.76 13.82 10.21
CA VAL A 379 33.04 13.28 11.37
C VAL A 379 32.91 11.77 11.18
N GLY A 380 33.78 11.03 11.88
CA GLY A 380 33.96 9.60 11.62
C GLY A 380 34.45 9.36 10.18
N ALA A 381 33.77 8.48 9.45
CA ALA A 381 34.09 8.14 8.06
C ALA A 381 33.46 9.11 7.02
N GLN A 382 32.73 10.15 7.45
CA GLN A 382 32.00 11.05 6.56
C GLN A 382 32.67 12.42 6.45
N SER A 383 32.70 12.98 5.23
CA SER A 383 33.13 14.37 4.99
C SER A 383 31.91 15.29 5.02
N LYS A 384 31.94 16.29 5.90
CA LYS A 384 30.98 17.40 6.00
C LYS A 384 31.64 18.72 5.60
N THR A 385 30.86 19.80 5.55
CA THR A 385 31.31 21.12 5.07
C THR A 385 30.81 22.22 6.00
N LEU A 386 31.64 23.19 6.33
CA LEU A 386 31.26 24.37 7.11
C LEU A 386 30.11 25.13 6.44
N LEU A 387 30.09 25.24 5.10
CA LEU A 387 28.97 25.86 4.40
C LEU A 387 27.65 25.11 4.65
N GLY A 388 27.66 23.79 4.59
CA GLY A 388 26.48 22.97 4.89
C GLY A 388 25.94 23.25 6.30
N SER A 389 26.81 23.27 7.32
CA SER A 389 26.42 23.57 8.70
C SER A 389 25.93 25.02 8.88
N LEU A 390 26.52 25.99 8.16
CA LEU A 390 26.04 27.37 8.14
C LEU A 390 24.65 27.48 7.50
N VAL A 391 24.42 26.80 6.38
CA VAL A 391 23.10 26.75 5.72
C VAL A 391 22.07 26.08 6.62
N PHE A 392 22.44 25.00 7.32
CA PHE A 392 21.57 24.38 8.31
C PHE A 392 21.19 25.39 9.41
N PHE A 393 22.18 26.07 9.99
CA PHE A 393 21.96 27.06 11.05
C PHE A 393 21.03 28.19 10.60
N LEU A 394 21.33 28.82 9.46
CA LEU A 394 20.55 29.95 8.95
C LEU A 394 19.12 29.55 8.58
N SER A 395 18.94 28.38 7.96
CA SER A 395 17.60 27.88 7.63
C SER A 395 16.80 27.49 8.88
N CYS A 396 17.43 26.87 9.88
CA CYS A 396 16.80 26.55 11.16
C CYS A 396 16.36 27.82 11.89
N PHE A 397 17.24 28.82 11.97
CA PHE A 397 16.93 30.10 12.60
C PHE A 397 15.77 30.81 11.88
N ALA A 398 15.80 30.84 10.54
CA ALA A 398 14.74 31.44 9.75
C ALA A 398 13.38 30.74 9.97
N ILE A 399 13.36 29.40 10.00
CA ILE A 399 12.14 28.64 10.28
C ILE A 399 11.58 29.00 11.66
N LEU A 400 12.42 29.04 12.70
CA LEU A 400 11.97 29.35 14.05
C LEU A 400 11.42 30.77 14.18
N VAL A 401 12.06 31.75 13.53
CA VAL A 401 11.57 33.14 13.49
C VAL A 401 10.25 33.22 12.73
N LEU A 402 10.11 32.51 11.61
CA LEU A 402 8.85 32.44 10.87
C LEU A 402 7.75 31.76 11.71
N SER A 403 8.07 30.71 12.47
CA SER A 403 7.11 30.07 13.37
C SER A 403 6.60 31.06 14.44
N LEU A 404 7.47 31.85 15.06
CA LEU A 404 7.05 32.89 16.00
C LEU A 404 6.15 33.94 15.36
N TYR A 405 6.45 34.33 14.11
CA TYR A 405 5.64 35.28 13.35
C TYR A 405 4.23 34.73 13.09
N PHE A 406 4.13 33.52 12.54
CA PHE A 406 2.83 32.92 12.21
C PHE A 406 1.99 32.56 13.44
N SER A 407 2.64 32.33 14.59
CA SER A 407 1.95 32.10 15.87
C SER A 407 1.52 33.40 16.58
N ASN A 408 1.78 34.58 16.02
CA ASN A 408 1.43 35.88 16.60
C ASN A 408 1.99 36.15 18.02
N ILE A 409 3.09 35.48 18.39
CA ILE A 409 3.72 35.62 19.72
C ILE A 409 4.59 36.90 19.81
N GLY A 410 4.92 37.49 18.66
CA GLY A 410 5.79 38.68 18.57
C GLY A 410 7.28 38.35 18.72
N PHE A 411 8.13 39.39 18.60
CA PHE A 411 9.59 39.25 18.67
C PHE A 411 10.14 39.96 19.90
N THR A 412 10.45 39.21 20.95
CA THR A 412 11.23 39.72 22.09
C THR A 412 12.68 39.28 21.98
N PHE A 413 13.60 40.04 22.59
CA PHE A 413 15.02 39.66 22.64
C PHE A 413 15.22 38.25 23.22
N GLY A 414 14.47 37.92 24.27
CA GLY A 414 14.49 36.58 24.87
C GLY A 414 14.11 35.49 23.88
N LEU A 415 13.05 35.67 23.09
CA LEU A 415 12.61 34.66 22.11
C LEU A 415 13.59 34.50 20.95
N LEU A 416 14.12 35.61 20.42
CA LEU A 416 15.15 35.56 19.39
C LEU A 416 16.43 34.86 19.90
N PHE A 417 16.78 35.06 21.17
CA PHE A 417 17.88 34.34 21.80
C PHE A 417 17.60 32.83 21.90
N HIS A 418 16.38 32.42 22.26
CA HIS A 418 16.00 30.99 22.24
C HIS A 418 16.07 30.40 20.82
N CYS A 419 15.60 31.11 19.79
CA CYS A 419 15.73 30.68 18.40
C CYS A 419 17.20 30.49 17.99
N LEU A 420 18.05 31.44 18.37
CA LEU A 420 19.49 31.37 18.11
C LEU A 420 20.13 30.14 18.79
N MET A 421 19.81 29.92 20.07
CA MET A 421 20.31 28.78 20.84
C MET A 421 19.84 27.44 20.29
N LEU A 422 18.55 27.30 19.98
CA LEU A 422 18.01 26.09 19.38
C LEU A 422 18.65 25.79 18.02
N SER A 423 18.86 26.83 17.21
CA SER A 423 19.52 26.67 15.90
C SER A 423 20.97 26.23 16.06
N ALA A 424 21.69 26.80 17.03
CA ALA A 424 23.07 26.40 17.33
C ALA A 424 23.14 24.93 17.80
N VAL A 425 22.26 24.54 18.72
CA VAL A 425 22.18 23.16 19.23
C VAL A 425 21.87 22.18 18.10
N ALA A 426 20.85 22.48 17.29
CA ALA A 426 20.46 21.64 16.16
C ALA A 426 21.60 21.50 15.13
N THR A 427 22.31 22.59 14.82
CA THR A 427 23.49 22.56 13.93
C THR A 427 24.64 21.73 14.50
N ILE A 428 24.94 21.84 15.80
CA ILE A 428 25.99 21.04 16.43
C ILE A 428 25.63 19.55 16.36
N ILE A 429 24.37 19.21 16.63
CA ILE A 429 23.89 17.84 16.61
C ILE A 429 23.86 17.27 15.20
N GLU A 430 23.45 18.06 14.21
CA GLU A 430 23.60 17.72 12.80
C GLU A 430 25.09 17.43 12.53
N ALA A 431 25.99 18.38 12.84
CA ALA A 431 27.40 18.27 12.53
C ALA A 431 28.05 16.98 13.08
N ILE A 432 27.76 16.60 14.34
CA ILE A 432 28.34 15.40 14.97
C ILE A 432 27.63 14.09 14.60
N SER A 433 26.42 14.15 14.05
CA SER A 433 25.63 12.96 13.71
C SER A 433 26.22 12.18 12.54
N ARG A 434 26.15 10.85 12.65
CA ARG A 434 26.75 9.90 11.70
C ARG A 434 25.69 9.01 11.06
N ASN A 435 25.98 8.47 9.87
CA ASN A 435 25.22 7.40 9.22
C ASN A 435 23.71 7.62 9.02
N GLY A 436 23.24 8.87 9.09
CA GLY A 436 21.81 9.19 8.97
C GLY A 436 21.03 9.14 10.29
N TYR A 437 21.71 9.07 11.45
CA TYR A 437 21.05 9.13 12.76
C TYR A 437 20.63 10.56 13.16
N ASP A 438 21.06 11.57 12.41
CA ASP A 438 20.53 12.95 12.45
C ASP A 438 19.01 12.99 12.37
N ASN A 439 18.40 12.09 11.59
CA ASN A 439 16.94 11.92 11.52
C ASN A 439 16.26 11.51 12.84
N LEU A 440 17.03 11.16 13.88
CA LEU A 440 16.53 10.88 15.24
C LEU A 440 17.09 11.85 16.27
N THR A 441 18.40 12.11 16.23
CA THR A 441 19.09 12.94 17.21
C THR A 441 18.63 14.40 17.17
N ILE A 442 18.36 14.94 15.96
CA ILE A 442 17.87 16.32 15.80
C ILE A 442 16.46 16.45 16.43
N PRO A 443 15.47 15.60 16.10
CA PRO A 443 14.18 15.61 16.79
C PRO A 443 14.27 15.51 18.31
N CYS A 444 15.04 14.55 18.83
CA CYS A 444 15.19 14.39 20.27
C CYS A 444 15.75 15.66 20.92
N ALA A 445 16.73 16.30 20.30
CA ALA A 445 17.32 17.51 20.84
C ALA A 445 16.39 18.72 20.81
N ILE A 446 15.63 18.88 19.72
CA ILE A 446 14.64 19.95 19.61
C ILE A 446 13.55 19.74 20.68
N ILE A 447 13.06 18.52 20.85
CA ILE A 447 12.05 18.19 21.88
C ILE A 447 12.59 18.52 23.28
N VAL A 448 13.80 18.06 23.61
CA VAL A 448 14.42 18.33 24.92
C VAL A 448 14.60 19.82 25.13
N PHE A 449 15.05 20.57 24.11
CA PHE A 449 15.20 22.01 24.22
C PHE A 449 13.86 22.71 24.47
N VAL A 450 12.85 22.41 23.65
CA VAL A 450 11.50 22.99 23.78
C VAL A 450 10.91 22.74 25.17
N GLN A 451 11.12 21.53 25.73
CA GLN A 451 10.65 21.17 27.06
C GLN A 451 11.43 21.84 28.20
N LEU A 452 12.74 22.06 28.05
CA LEU A 452 13.55 22.68 29.10
C LEU A 452 13.46 24.20 29.12
N SER A 453 13.16 24.82 27.98
CA SER A 453 13.15 26.27 27.83
C SER A 453 11.75 26.89 27.88
N ASP A 454 10.71 26.10 28.16
CA ASP A 454 9.30 26.52 28.06
C ASP A 454 9.03 27.33 26.77
N PHE A 455 9.50 26.81 25.63
CA PHE A 455 9.43 27.54 24.37
C PHE A 455 7.96 27.80 23.99
N PRO A 456 7.53 29.04 23.73
CA PRO A 456 6.10 29.38 23.72
C PRO A 456 5.33 29.02 22.42
N LEU A 457 5.72 27.95 21.71
CA LEU A 457 5.09 27.52 20.44
C LEU A 457 4.19 26.29 20.56
#